data_AF-A0A9D1USE8-F1
#
_entry.id   AF-A0A9D1USE8-F1
#
_cell.length_a   1.000
_cell.length_b   1.000
_cell.length_c   1.000
_cell.angle_alpha   90.00
_cell.angle_beta   90.00
_cell.angle_gamma   90.00
#
_symmetry.space_group_name_H-M   'P 1'
#
loop_
_entity.id
_entity.type
_entity.pdbx_description
1 polymer ?
#
loop_
_entity_poly.entity_id
_entity_poly.type
_entity_poly.pdbx_seq_one_letter_code
_entity_poly.pdbx_strand_id
1 'polypeptide(L)'
;VETMSLALDLRILLRTVTTVLRRQGVTKNHEATSDSYGGTLRSDLVVFRQAPTVGPVRSWSVETAGGWPVGRCQTLAVGERARMIRFAPAPATAPDLTARSPATTDAELFEEVLRLVVNRVRSANADFAVCSLSSISPEQAKAYASAGFRPLTADLIPTVMPLAEFITDEQIFLYCVLYDDILQDEVLHGGAQHSESQHAESQHGGVLTDESTALQRMGMAS
;
A
#
# COMPACT_ATOMS: atom_id res chain seq x y z
N VAL A 1 11.08 -14.88 25.04
CA VAL A 1 11.53 -15.08 23.64
C VAL A 1 10.65 -16.10 22.91
N GLU A 2 10.10 -17.12 23.58
CA GLU A 2 9.23 -18.14 22.96
C GLU A 2 7.76 -17.70 22.72
N THR A 3 7.27 -16.69 23.43
CA THR A 3 5.87 -16.22 23.33
C THR A 3 5.55 -15.44 22.05
N MET A 4 6.55 -14.81 21.43
CA MET A 4 6.39 -14.07 20.17
C MET A 4 6.19 -15.01 18.97
N SER A 5 6.84 -16.19 18.99
CA SER A 5 6.65 -17.22 17.95
C SER A 5 5.22 -17.75 17.96
N LEU A 6 4.69 -18.04 19.16
CA LEU A 6 3.38 -18.68 19.28
C LEU A 6 2.23 -17.75 18.87
N ALA A 7 2.33 -16.45 19.16
CA ALA A 7 1.35 -15.47 18.71
C ALA A 7 1.36 -15.29 17.17
N LEU A 8 2.56 -15.26 16.57
CA LEU A 8 2.74 -15.14 15.13
C LEU A 8 2.26 -16.42 14.40
N ASP A 9 2.62 -17.59 14.92
CA ASP A 9 2.19 -18.89 14.40
C ASP A 9 0.68 -19.09 14.53
N LEU A 10 0.08 -18.70 15.66
CA LEU A 10 -1.37 -18.74 15.86
C LEU A 10 -2.10 -17.78 14.93
N ARG A 11 -1.54 -16.58 14.69
CA ARG A 11 -2.09 -15.61 13.74
C ARG A 11 -2.02 -16.13 12.30
N ILE A 12 -0.90 -16.74 11.89
CA ILE A 12 -0.78 -17.42 10.59
C ILE A 12 -1.81 -18.54 10.47
N LEU A 13 -1.97 -19.35 11.52
CA LEU A 13 -2.90 -20.47 11.55
C LEU A 13 -4.35 -20.00 11.46
N LEU A 14 -4.74 -18.99 12.25
CA LEU A 14 -6.05 -18.34 12.18
C LEU A 14 -6.32 -17.75 10.80
N ARG A 15 -5.34 -17.05 10.20
CA ARG A 15 -5.47 -16.46 8.86
C ARG A 15 -5.61 -17.53 7.77
N THR A 16 -4.88 -18.62 7.91
CA THR A 16 -4.98 -19.77 7.00
C THR A 16 -6.34 -20.43 7.14
N VAL A 17 -6.81 -20.66 8.37
CA VAL A 17 -8.12 -21.23 8.67
C VAL A 17 -9.25 -20.32 8.17
N THR A 18 -9.19 -19.00 8.38
CA THR A 18 -10.20 -18.08 7.83
C THR A 18 -10.17 -18.02 6.31
N THR A 19 -9.00 -18.10 5.68
CA THR A 19 -8.87 -18.19 4.22
C THR A 19 -9.48 -19.48 3.67
N VAL A 20 -9.28 -20.62 4.36
CA VAL A 20 -9.84 -21.92 3.99
C VAL A 20 -11.35 -22.00 4.30
N LEU A 21 -11.81 -21.44 5.41
CA LEU A 21 -13.24 -21.42 5.77
C LEU A 21 -14.03 -20.43 4.91
N ARG A 22 -13.44 -19.30 4.49
CA ARG A 22 -14.02 -18.41 3.47
C ARG A 22 -14.11 -19.07 2.08
N ARG A 23 -13.45 -20.21 1.84
CA ARG A 23 -13.64 -21.02 0.62
C ARG A 23 -14.91 -21.90 0.65
N GLN A 24 -15.70 -21.93 1.72
CA GLN A 24 -17.03 -22.59 1.72
C GLN A 24 -18.12 -21.73 1.06
N GLY A 25 -17.83 -21.21 -0.13
CA GLY A 25 -18.79 -20.61 -1.05
C GLY A 25 -18.58 -21.02 -2.51
N VAL A 26 -17.69 -21.99 -2.79
CA VAL A 26 -17.35 -22.40 -4.17
C VAL A 26 -18.21 -23.58 -4.62
N THR A 27 -19.54 -23.41 -4.55
CA THR A 27 -20.49 -24.14 -5.41
C THR A 27 -21.77 -23.31 -5.52
N LYS A 28 -21.78 -22.35 -6.43
CA LYS A 28 -23.04 -21.89 -7.04
C LYS A 28 -22.77 -21.72 -8.52
N ASN A 29 -23.26 -22.68 -9.31
CA ASN A 29 -23.38 -22.64 -10.77
C ASN A 29 -22.08 -22.43 -11.56
N HIS A 30 -21.29 -23.49 -11.74
CA HIS A 30 -20.33 -23.71 -12.85
C HIS A 30 -19.39 -22.57 -13.31
N GLU A 31 -19.19 -21.53 -12.52
CA GLU A 31 -18.27 -20.45 -12.83
C GLU A 31 -17.28 -20.27 -11.68
N ALA A 32 -16.00 -20.41 -11.99
CA ALA A 32 -14.92 -20.32 -11.02
C ALA A 32 -14.72 -18.85 -10.62
N THR A 33 -15.38 -18.42 -9.55
CA THR A 33 -15.19 -17.10 -8.94
C THR A 33 -13.90 -17.10 -8.11
N SER A 34 -12.75 -16.92 -8.78
CA SER A 34 -11.51 -16.46 -8.12
C SER A 34 -11.48 -14.95 -7.88
N ASP A 35 -12.59 -14.24 -8.11
CA ASP A 35 -12.65 -12.78 -8.18
C ASP A 35 -12.37 -12.06 -6.85
N SER A 36 -12.35 -12.76 -5.72
CA SER A 36 -11.99 -12.15 -4.43
C SER A 36 -10.47 -11.94 -4.27
N TYR A 37 -9.65 -12.52 -5.16
CA TYR A 37 -8.20 -12.34 -5.18
C TYR A 37 -7.79 -12.07 -6.63
N GLY A 38 -7.53 -10.80 -6.97
CA GLY A 38 -7.26 -10.33 -8.33
C GLY A 38 -6.42 -11.24 -9.24
N GLY A 39 -7.11 -12.13 -9.95
CA GLY A 39 -6.58 -13.00 -11.00
C GLY A 39 -5.77 -14.22 -10.52
N THR A 40 -5.41 -15.07 -11.47
CA THR A 40 -4.56 -16.24 -11.22
C THR A 40 -3.13 -15.81 -10.87
N LEU A 41 -2.39 -16.65 -10.12
CA LEU A 41 -0.95 -16.44 -9.86
C LEU A 41 -0.08 -16.62 -11.11
N ARG A 42 -0.68 -17.02 -12.22
CA ARG A 42 -0.04 -17.20 -13.51
C ARG A 42 -0.37 -16.00 -14.40
N SER A 43 0.53 -15.70 -15.30
CA SER A 43 0.35 -14.67 -16.31
C SER A 43 0.77 -15.25 -17.64
N ASP A 44 -0.04 -14.99 -18.65
CA ASP A 44 0.29 -15.32 -20.04
C ASP A 44 1.10 -14.19 -20.70
N LEU A 45 1.21 -13.03 -20.04
CA LEU A 45 1.94 -11.86 -20.55
C LEU A 45 3.39 -11.84 -20.07
N VAL A 46 3.62 -12.09 -18.78
CA VAL A 46 4.95 -11.96 -18.17
C VAL A 46 5.36 -13.17 -17.33
N VAL A 47 6.66 -13.45 -17.37
CA VAL A 47 7.33 -14.51 -16.62
C VAL A 47 8.32 -13.87 -15.67
N PHE A 48 8.27 -14.28 -14.40
CA PHE A 48 9.23 -13.86 -13.39
C PHE A 48 10.27 -14.96 -13.19
N ARG A 49 11.55 -14.62 -13.34
CA ARG A 49 12.67 -15.51 -13.02
C ARG A 49 13.37 -15.00 -11.78
N GLN A 50 13.52 -15.87 -10.78
CA GLN A 50 14.20 -15.49 -9.55
C GLN A 50 15.68 -15.22 -9.83
N ALA A 51 16.14 -14.04 -9.42
CA ALA A 51 17.55 -13.70 -9.42
C ALA A 51 18.20 -14.13 -8.09
N PRO A 52 19.54 -14.26 -8.03
CA PRO A 52 20.24 -14.50 -6.78
C PRO A 52 19.80 -13.51 -5.70
N THR A 53 19.48 -14.03 -4.52
CA THR A 53 19.07 -13.21 -3.38
C THR A 53 20.30 -12.55 -2.77
N VAL A 54 20.22 -11.23 -2.52
CA VAL A 54 21.31 -10.46 -1.91
C VAL A 54 20.82 -9.90 -0.59
N GLY A 55 21.30 -10.49 0.51
CA GLY A 55 20.87 -10.13 1.86
C GLY A 55 19.34 -10.26 2.05
N PRO A 56 18.66 -9.24 2.60
CA PRO A 56 17.21 -9.28 2.82
C PRO A 56 16.39 -8.99 1.55
N VAL A 57 17.04 -8.68 0.42
CA VAL A 57 16.36 -8.29 -0.82
C VAL A 57 16.14 -9.50 -1.72
N ARG A 58 14.87 -9.79 -1.99
CA ARG A 58 14.48 -10.76 -3.04
C ARG A 58 14.32 -10.02 -4.36
N SER A 59 14.88 -10.58 -5.42
CA SER A 59 14.89 -9.96 -6.74
C SER A 59 14.41 -10.94 -7.81
N TRP A 60 13.73 -10.42 -8.83
CA TRP A 60 13.29 -11.17 -9.99
C TRP A 60 13.55 -10.36 -11.27
N SER A 61 14.03 -11.02 -12.32
CA SER A 61 13.89 -10.47 -13.67
C SER A 61 12.48 -10.77 -14.17
N VAL A 62 11.92 -9.81 -14.89
CA VAL A 62 10.63 -9.92 -15.55
C VAL A 62 10.89 -9.91 -17.04
N GLU A 63 10.36 -10.91 -17.73
CA GLU A 63 10.40 -11.05 -19.17
C GLU A 63 8.97 -11.27 -19.69
N THR A 64 8.71 -10.98 -20.95
CA THR A 64 7.45 -11.42 -21.58
C THR A 64 7.49 -12.93 -21.83
N ALA A 65 6.35 -13.54 -22.18
CA ALA A 65 6.31 -14.94 -22.59
C ALA A 65 7.25 -15.24 -23.80
N GLY A 66 7.50 -14.25 -24.65
CA GLY A 66 8.46 -14.33 -25.77
C GLY A 66 9.93 -14.15 -25.37
N GLY A 67 10.25 -13.99 -24.08
CA GLY A 67 11.61 -13.82 -23.57
C GLY A 67 12.14 -12.38 -23.62
N TRP A 68 11.29 -11.39 -23.92
CA TRP A 68 11.72 -9.99 -24.00
C TRP A 68 11.87 -9.38 -22.61
N PRO A 69 12.97 -8.67 -22.30
CA PRO A 69 13.16 -8.08 -20.98
C PRO A 69 12.13 -6.96 -20.73
N VAL A 70 11.42 -7.06 -19.61
CA VAL A 70 10.45 -6.05 -19.14
C VAL A 70 11.05 -5.21 -18.03
N GLY A 71 11.81 -5.84 -17.11
CA GLY A 71 12.48 -5.13 -16.04
C GLY A 71 12.91 -6.02 -14.89
N ARG A 72 13.15 -5.40 -13.73
CA ARG A 72 13.52 -6.07 -12.49
C ARG A 72 12.59 -5.64 -11.37
N CYS A 73 12.02 -6.62 -10.68
CA CYS A 73 11.26 -6.41 -9.45
C CYS A 73 12.12 -6.78 -8.24
N GLN A 74 11.98 -6.03 -7.16
CA GLN A 74 12.58 -6.33 -5.88
C GLN A 74 11.56 -6.18 -4.76
N THR A 75 11.70 -7.01 -3.75
CA THR A 75 10.97 -6.85 -2.48
C THR A 75 11.93 -6.87 -1.30
N LEU A 76 11.71 -5.96 -0.36
CA LEU A 76 12.44 -5.86 0.90
C LEU A 76 11.46 -5.90 2.08
N ALA A 77 11.82 -6.61 3.14
CA ALA A 77 11.07 -6.55 4.40
C ALA A 77 11.32 -5.23 5.12
N VAL A 78 10.24 -4.50 5.43
CA VAL A 78 10.28 -3.26 6.20
C VAL A 78 9.45 -3.51 7.45
N GLY A 79 10.12 -4.02 8.48
CA GLY A 79 9.46 -4.58 9.66
C GLY A 79 8.70 -5.89 9.39
N GLU A 80 7.83 -6.25 10.32
CA GLU A 80 7.09 -7.53 10.27
C GLU A 80 5.89 -7.48 9.33
N ARG A 81 5.22 -6.32 9.28
CA ARG A 81 3.91 -6.15 8.62
C ARG A 81 4.00 -5.66 7.17
N ALA A 82 5.11 -5.06 6.74
CA ALA A 82 5.19 -4.46 5.42
C ALA A 82 6.31 -5.03 4.55
N ARG A 83 6.09 -4.97 3.24
CA ARG A 83 7.12 -5.22 2.23
C ARG A 83 7.18 -4.04 1.27
N MET A 84 8.39 -3.52 1.08
CA MET A 84 8.65 -2.52 0.05
C MET A 84 8.89 -3.21 -1.29
N ILE A 85 8.17 -2.77 -2.32
CA ILE A 85 8.26 -3.17 -3.71
C ILE A 85 9.05 -2.10 -4.45
N ARG A 86 9.98 -2.53 -5.30
CA ARG A 86 10.66 -1.68 -6.27
C ARG A 86 10.58 -2.34 -7.63
N PHE A 87 10.16 -1.59 -8.64
CA PHE A 87 10.21 -2.02 -10.03
C PHE A 87 11.10 -1.07 -10.82
N ALA A 88 12.12 -1.64 -11.47
CA ALA A 88 13.00 -0.94 -12.39
C ALA A 88 12.70 -1.47 -13.80
N PRO A 89 12.03 -0.70 -14.67
CA PRO A 89 11.82 -1.08 -16.07
C PRO A 89 13.17 -1.35 -16.75
N ALA A 90 13.19 -2.31 -17.67
CA ALA A 90 14.34 -2.50 -18.53
C ALA A 90 14.54 -1.23 -19.37
N PRO A 91 15.78 -0.80 -19.63
CA PRO A 91 16.00 0.30 -20.57
C PRO A 91 15.35 -0.08 -21.90
N ALA A 92 14.73 0.91 -22.56
CA ALA A 92 14.20 0.75 -23.91
C ALA A 92 15.36 0.65 -24.91
N THR A 93 16.21 -0.37 -24.78
CA THR A 93 17.10 -0.79 -25.85
C THR A 93 16.19 -1.37 -26.92
N ALA A 94 15.99 -0.62 -28.00
CA ALA A 94 15.37 -1.15 -29.20
C ALA A 94 16.23 -2.32 -29.71
N PRO A 95 15.64 -3.52 -29.79
CA PRO A 95 15.69 -4.17 -31.08
C PRO A 95 14.29 -4.62 -31.48
N ASP A 96 13.87 -4.15 -32.65
CA ASP A 96 12.74 -4.67 -33.42
C ASP A 96 11.37 -4.64 -32.72
N LEU A 97 10.76 -3.44 -32.69
CA LEU A 97 9.35 -3.21 -32.33
C LEU A 97 8.34 -4.05 -33.14
N THR A 98 8.80 -4.76 -34.19
CA THR A 98 7.98 -5.67 -35.00
C THR A 98 7.72 -7.03 -34.33
N ALA A 99 8.52 -7.41 -33.31
CA ALA A 99 8.39 -8.68 -32.61
C ALA A 99 7.63 -8.59 -31.27
N ARG A 100 7.35 -7.37 -30.78
CA ARG A 100 6.34 -7.17 -29.74
C ARG A 100 4.99 -7.38 -30.39
N SER A 101 4.14 -8.24 -29.81
CA SER A 101 2.74 -8.29 -30.22
C SER A 101 2.19 -6.87 -30.18
N PRO A 102 1.67 -6.31 -31.29
CA PRO A 102 1.16 -4.93 -31.33
C PRO A 102 -0.03 -4.73 -30.39
N ALA A 103 -0.55 -5.82 -29.80
CA ALA A 103 -1.67 -5.82 -28.88
C ALA A 103 -1.29 -5.58 -27.41
N THR A 104 -0.01 -5.59 -27.01
CA THR A 104 0.37 -5.43 -25.59
C THR A 104 1.19 -4.16 -25.37
N THR A 105 0.63 -3.24 -24.59
CA THR A 105 1.26 -1.95 -24.25
C THR A 105 2.18 -2.06 -23.04
N ASP A 106 3.11 -1.11 -22.88
CA ASP A 106 3.96 -1.01 -21.69
C ASP A 106 3.15 -0.78 -20.41
N ALA A 107 2.01 -0.10 -20.52
CA ALA A 107 1.08 0.10 -19.41
C ALA A 107 0.46 -1.23 -18.93
N GLU A 108 0.00 -2.07 -19.86
CA GLU A 108 -0.55 -3.40 -19.52
C GLU A 108 0.51 -4.32 -18.91
N LEU A 109 1.75 -4.29 -19.42
CA LEU A 109 2.86 -5.02 -18.82
C LEU A 109 3.14 -4.53 -17.39
N PHE A 110 3.13 -3.22 -17.17
CA PHE A 110 3.34 -2.65 -15.85
C PHE A 110 2.23 -3.03 -14.86
N GLU A 111 0.97 -2.91 -15.27
CA GLU A 111 -0.19 -3.32 -14.46
C GLU A 111 -0.12 -4.80 -14.08
N GLU A 112 0.24 -5.65 -15.04
CA GLU A 112 0.36 -7.09 -14.81
C GLU A 112 1.53 -7.43 -13.90
N VAL A 113 2.68 -6.76 -14.07
CA VAL A 113 3.82 -6.87 -13.17
C VAL A 113 3.43 -6.46 -11.75
N LEU A 114 2.76 -5.32 -11.59
CA LEU A 114 2.32 -4.82 -10.30
C LEU A 114 1.37 -5.80 -9.62
N ARG A 115 0.36 -6.31 -10.34
CA ARG A 115 -0.58 -7.33 -9.87
C ARG A 115 0.14 -8.56 -9.33
N LEU A 116 1.09 -9.10 -10.10
CA LEU A 116 1.83 -10.29 -9.72
C LEU A 116 2.78 -10.06 -8.53
N VAL A 117 3.42 -8.88 -8.45
CA VAL A 117 4.29 -8.56 -7.31
C VAL A 117 3.48 -8.38 -6.03
N VAL A 118 2.33 -7.70 -6.10
CA VAL A 118 1.41 -7.58 -4.95
C VAL A 118 0.97 -8.95 -4.46
N ASN A 119 0.64 -9.87 -5.37
CA ASN A 119 0.29 -11.25 -5.00
C ASN A 119 1.45 -12.01 -4.34
N ARG A 120 2.70 -11.75 -4.74
CA ARG A 120 3.88 -12.30 -4.06
C ARG A 120 4.06 -11.70 -2.67
N VAL A 121 3.81 -10.41 -2.49
CA VAL A 121 3.87 -9.76 -1.18
C VAL A 121 2.80 -10.35 -0.24
N ARG A 122 1.57 -10.56 -0.73
CA ARG A 122 0.52 -11.29 0.00
C ARG A 122 0.98 -12.69 0.41
N SER A 123 1.61 -13.42 -0.51
CA SER A 123 2.12 -14.77 -0.23
C SER A 123 3.24 -14.79 0.81
N ALA A 124 3.88 -13.65 1.07
CA ALA A 124 4.87 -13.48 2.13
C ALA A 124 4.25 -13.05 3.48
N ASN A 125 2.92 -13.15 3.63
CA ASN A 125 2.14 -12.80 4.81
C ASN A 125 2.32 -11.34 5.28
N ALA A 126 2.55 -10.41 4.34
CA ALA A 126 2.60 -9.00 4.66
C ALA A 126 1.19 -8.41 4.75
N ASP A 127 0.98 -7.50 5.70
CA ASP A 127 -0.26 -6.72 5.84
C ASP A 127 -0.29 -5.53 4.85
N PHE A 128 0.88 -4.98 4.53
CA PHE A 128 1.04 -3.83 3.66
C PHE A 128 2.06 -4.07 2.53
N ALA A 129 1.73 -3.59 1.34
CA ALA A 129 2.69 -3.38 0.26
C ALA A 129 3.02 -1.89 0.18
N VAL A 130 4.29 -1.55 0.07
CA VAL A 130 4.76 -0.15 -0.03
C VAL A 130 5.61 0.01 -1.28
N CYS A 131 5.48 1.12 -1.98
CA CYS A 131 6.32 1.49 -3.11
C CYS A 131 6.99 2.82 -2.82
N SER A 132 8.25 2.94 -3.20
CA SER A 132 9.00 4.21 -3.21
C SER A 132 9.35 4.58 -4.64
N LEU A 133 9.06 5.83 -5.02
CA LEU A 133 9.25 6.38 -6.35
C LEU A 133 9.89 7.76 -6.25
N SER A 134 10.93 8.03 -7.03
CA SER A 134 11.49 9.40 -7.14
C SER A 134 10.57 10.34 -7.93
N SER A 135 9.76 9.77 -8.84
CA SER A 135 8.76 10.48 -9.64
C SER A 135 7.70 9.50 -10.10
N ILE A 136 6.49 9.96 -10.36
CA ILE A 136 5.40 9.12 -10.84
C ILE A 136 4.76 9.74 -12.08
N SER A 137 4.66 8.97 -13.17
CA SER A 137 3.91 9.40 -14.36
C SER A 137 2.40 9.27 -14.12
N PRO A 138 1.54 10.01 -14.84
CA PRO A 138 0.08 9.88 -14.70
C PRO A 138 -0.42 8.45 -14.96
N GLU A 139 0.18 7.73 -15.91
CA GLU A 139 -0.16 6.34 -16.23
C GLU A 139 0.22 5.39 -15.08
N GLN A 140 1.42 5.56 -14.50
CA GLN A 140 1.84 4.80 -13.33
C GLN A 140 0.95 5.10 -12.13
N ALA A 141 0.60 6.36 -11.89
CA ALA A 141 -0.30 6.76 -10.82
C ALA A 141 -1.67 6.07 -10.96
N LYS A 142 -2.21 6.00 -12.18
CA LYS A 142 -3.46 5.29 -12.46
C LYS A 142 -3.34 3.78 -12.17
N ALA A 143 -2.27 3.14 -12.61
CA ALA A 143 -2.01 1.72 -12.37
C ALA A 143 -1.82 1.40 -10.87
N TYR A 144 -1.13 2.26 -10.13
CA TYR A 144 -1.03 2.12 -8.67
C TYR A 144 -2.39 2.31 -8.00
N ALA A 145 -3.15 3.33 -8.38
CA ALA A 145 -4.48 3.57 -7.84
C ALA A 145 -5.46 2.41 -8.13
N SER A 146 -5.42 1.84 -9.34
CA SER A 146 -6.25 0.66 -9.69
C SER A 146 -5.86 -0.58 -8.91
N ALA A 147 -4.57 -0.72 -8.56
CA ALA A 147 -4.07 -1.75 -7.65
C ALA A 147 -4.35 -1.46 -6.16
N GLY A 148 -5.05 -0.37 -5.83
CA GLY A 148 -5.43 -0.01 -4.46
C GLY A 148 -4.34 0.71 -3.67
N PHE A 149 -3.30 1.20 -4.32
CA PHE A 149 -2.28 2.02 -3.67
C PHE A 149 -2.78 3.45 -3.45
N ARG A 150 -2.35 4.03 -2.33
CA ARG A 150 -2.66 5.40 -1.90
C ARG A 150 -1.38 6.08 -1.39
N PRO A 151 -1.29 7.41 -1.45
CA PRO A 151 -0.15 8.12 -0.86
C PRO A 151 -0.01 7.79 0.63
N LEU A 152 1.22 7.51 1.06
CA LEU A 152 1.54 7.31 2.46
C LEU A 152 1.72 8.68 3.13
N THR A 153 0.87 8.97 4.11
CA THR A 153 0.89 10.21 4.87
C THR A 153 1.72 10.09 6.14
N ALA A 154 2.21 11.21 6.68
CA ALA A 154 3.16 11.22 7.80
C ALA A 154 2.65 10.53 9.08
N ASP A 155 1.34 10.56 9.30
CA ASP A 155 0.64 9.90 10.42
C ASP A 155 0.61 8.38 10.29
N LEU A 156 0.64 7.83 9.07
CA LEU A 156 0.60 6.38 8.80
C LEU A 156 1.99 5.76 8.68
N ILE A 157 3.04 6.58 8.54
CA ILE A 157 4.41 6.11 8.45
C ILE A 157 4.79 5.16 9.59
N PRO A 158 4.57 5.48 10.89
CA PRO A 158 4.97 4.60 11.99
C PRO A 158 4.30 3.22 11.93
N THR A 159 3.08 3.16 11.40
CA THR A 159 2.29 1.93 11.28
C THR A 159 2.73 1.07 10.10
N VAL A 160 2.95 1.71 8.94
CA VAL A 160 3.20 1.02 7.66
C VAL A 160 4.70 0.79 7.42
N MET A 161 5.55 1.72 7.85
CA MET A 161 7.01 1.66 7.72
C MET A 161 7.67 2.18 9.00
N PRO A 162 7.76 1.37 10.07
CA PRO A 162 8.38 1.78 11.33
C PRO A 162 9.89 2.09 11.20
N LEU A 163 10.50 1.74 10.07
CA LEU A 163 11.89 2.07 9.75
C LEU A 163 11.94 3.41 9.02
N ALA A 164 11.89 4.50 9.79
CA ALA A 164 11.93 5.89 9.29
C ALA A 164 13.21 6.21 8.49
N GLU A 165 14.27 5.42 8.64
CA GLU A 165 15.53 5.53 7.90
C GLU A 165 15.38 5.37 6.38
N PHE A 166 14.28 4.79 5.90
CA PHE A 166 14.01 4.63 4.47
C PHE A 166 13.27 5.81 3.85
N ILE A 167 12.86 6.80 4.65
CA ILE A 167 12.03 7.91 4.19
C ILE A 167 12.91 9.10 3.90
N THR A 168 12.89 9.54 2.64
CA THR A 168 13.51 10.79 2.21
C THR A 168 12.44 11.70 1.62
N ASP A 169 12.60 13.01 1.81
CA ASP A 169 11.66 14.02 1.27
C ASP A 169 11.64 14.05 -0.27
N GLU A 170 12.61 13.39 -0.91
CA GLU A 170 12.75 13.28 -2.37
C GLU A 170 11.92 12.12 -2.97
N GLN A 171 11.25 11.33 -2.14
CA GLN A 171 10.54 10.13 -2.59
C GLN A 171 9.04 10.22 -2.29
N ILE A 172 8.26 9.79 -3.28
CA ILE A 172 6.83 9.56 -3.15
C ILE A 172 6.64 8.13 -2.65
N PHE A 173 6.05 8.00 -1.47
CA PHE A 173 5.67 6.71 -0.91
C PHE A 173 4.19 6.43 -1.18
N LEU A 174 3.92 5.27 -1.75
CA LEU A 174 2.57 4.75 -1.92
C LEU A 174 2.43 3.47 -1.11
N TYR A 175 1.26 3.21 -0.53
CA TYR A 175 0.99 1.97 0.18
C TYR A 175 -0.36 1.37 -0.20
N CYS A 176 -0.47 0.05 -0.08
CA CYS A 176 -1.69 -0.71 -0.29
C CYS A 176 -1.89 -1.65 0.91
N VAL A 177 -3.11 -1.65 1.46
CA VAL A 177 -3.53 -2.63 2.47
C VAL A 177 -3.92 -3.91 1.75
N LEU A 178 -3.31 -5.02 2.15
CA LEU A 178 -3.42 -6.26 1.38
C LEU A 178 -4.62 -7.12 1.75
N TYR A 179 -5.23 -6.87 2.91
CA TYR A 179 -6.37 -7.59 3.44
C TYR A 179 -7.32 -6.63 4.19
N ASP A 180 -8.62 -6.76 3.94
CA ASP A 180 -9.65 -5.84 4.45
C ASP A 180 -9.88 -5.93 5.96
N ASP A 181 -9.48 -7.03 6.61
CA ASP A 181 -9.62 -7.25 8.04
C ASP A 181 -8.72 -6.34 8.88
N ILE A 182 -7.59 -5.89 8.32
CA ILE A 182 -6.65 -4.97 8.98
C ILE A 182 -7.28 -3.59 9.22
N LEU A 183 -8.17 -3.14 8.32
CA LEU A 183 -8.85 -1.86 8.46
C LEU A 183 -9.88 -1.86 9.60
N GLN A 184 -10.38 -3.04 10.00
CA GLN A 184 -11.40 -3.15 11.05
C GLN A 184 -10.78 -3.10 12.45
N ASP A 185 -9.58 -3.67 12.65
CA ASP A 185 -8.88 -3.63 13.94
C ASP A 185 -8.40 -2.22 14.30
N GLU A 186 -7.93 -1.43 13.32
CA GLU A 186 -7.46 -0.05 13.59
C GLU A 186 -8.62 0.90 13.94
N VAL A 187 -9.80 0.72 13.35
CA VAL A 187 -11.00 1.51 13.70
C VAL A 187 -11.54 1.13 15.08
N LEU A 188 -11.48 -0.15 15.45
CA LEU A 188 -11.95 -0.61 16.76
C LEU A 188 -10.97 -0.28 17.91
N HIS A 189 -9.68 -0.17 17.65
CA HIS A 189 -8.67 0.12 18.69
C HIS A 189 -8.19 1.59 18.72
N GLY A 190 -8.34 2.34 17.62
CA GLY A 190 -8.05 3.78 17.58
C GLY A 190 -9.16 4.69 18.10
N GLY A 191 -10.41 4.18 18.19
CA GLY A 191 -11.57 4.95 18.66
C GLY A 191 -11.68 5.11 20.19
N ALA A 192 -10.87 4.40 20.98
CA ALA A 192 -11.02 4.36 22.44
C ALA A 192 -10.16 5.38 23.21
N GLN A 193 -9.34 6.21 22.55
CA GLN A 193 -8.42 7.14 23.24
C GLN A 193 -8.75 8.64 23.09
N HIS A 194 -9.92 9.00 22.55
CA HIS A 194 -10.29 10.42 22.33
C HIS A 194 -11.70 10.82 22.82
N SER A 195 -12.17 10.28 23.95
CA SER A 195 -13.43 10.73 24.57
C SER A 195 -13.41 10.94 26.08
N GLU A 196 -12.24 11.12 26.70
CA GLU A 196 -12.14 11.54 28.11
C GLU A 196 -11.13 12.68 28.27
N SER A 197 -11.49 13.89 27.82
CA SER A 197 -10.86 15.14 28.30
C SER A 197 -11.68 16.38 27.94
N GLN A 198 -13.00 16.36 28.15
CA GLN A 198 -13.84 17.57 28.15
C GLN A 198 -14.94 17.49 29.21
N HIS A 199 -14.57 17.36 30.49
CA HIS A 199 -15.46 17.71 31.60
C HIS A 199 -14.67 17.97 32.89
N ALA A 200 -14.06 19.15 32.98
CA ALA A 200 -13.75 19.80 34.25
C ALA A 200 -13.26 21.22 33.95
N GLU A 201 -14.17 22.20 33.98
CA GLU A 201 -13.97 23.53 34.57
C GLU A 201 -15.17 24.40 34.19
N SER A 202 -16.18 24.36 35.05
CA SER A 202 -17.18 25.42 35.16
C SER A 202 -17.18 25.88 36.61
N GLN A 203 -17.21 27.21 36.75
CA GLN A 203 -17.60 28.01 37.91
C GLN A 203 -16.49 28.41 38.91
N HIS A 204 -16.10 29.69 38.91
CA HIS A 204 -16.69 30.68 39.82
C HIS A 204 -16.23 32.13 39.62
N GLY A 205 -17.20 33.06 39.71
CA GLY A 205 -17.08 34.47 40.11
C GLY A 205 -16.63 35.46 39.03
N GLY A 206 -17.31 36.55 38.68
CA GLY A 206 -18.44 37.24 39.28
C GLY A 206 -18.21 38.76 39.25
N VAL A 207 -19.13 39.48 38.59
CA VAL A 207 -19.67 40.81 38.99
C VAL A 207 -18.95 42.11 38.52
N LEU A 208 -19.63 42.73 37.53
CA LEU A 208 -20.09 44.13 37.35
C LEU A 208 -19.16 45.35 37.18
N THR A 209 -19.71 46.23 36.31
CA THR A 209 -19.63 47.70 36.15
C THR A 209 -18.72 48.22 35.04
N ASP A 210 -19.04 49.29 34.31
CA ASP A 210 -20.28 49.97 33.88
C ASP A 210 -19.81 51.05 32.87
N GLU A 211 -20.74 51.59 32.07
CA GLU A 211 -20.71 52.90 31.41
C GLU A 211 -19.52 53.29 30.47
N SER A 212 -19.78 53.38 29.17
CA SER A 212 -20.17 54.63 28.48
C SER A 212 -18.98 55.50 28.07
N THR A 213 -18.85 55.79 26.77
CA THR A 213 -18.73 57.16 26.20
C THR A 213 -18.26 57.12 24.74
N ALA A 214 -19.22 57.37 23.86
CA ALA A 214 -19.20 58.35 22.76
C ALA A 214 -18.13 58.31 21.65
N LEU A 215 -18.65 58.09 20.43
CA LEU A 215 -18.64 59.03 19.29
C LEU A 215 -17.31 59.62 18.77
N GLN A 216 -17.09 59.33 17.48
CA GLN A 216 -17.04 60.34 16.41
C GLN A 216 -15.69 61.04 16.12
N ARG A 217 -15.10 60.68 14.97
CA ARG A 217 -14.69 61.58 13.86
C ARG A 217 -14.03 60.71 12.77
N MET A 218 -14.67 60.50 11.61
CA MET A 218 -14.69 61.38 10.43
C MET A 218 -13.33 61.66 9.78
N GLY A 219 -13.26 61.35 8.48
CA GLY A 219 -12.51 62.10 7.47
C GLY A 219 -11.20 61.45 7.05
N MET A 220 -11.16 60.72 5.92
CA MET A 220 -11.05 61.20 4.53
C MET A 220 -9.64 61.72 4.17
N ALA A 221 -9.12 61.12 3.08
CA ALA A 221 -8.38 61.72 1.97
C ALA A 221 -7.07 62.48 2.30
N SER A 222 -5.97 62.38 1.56
CA SER A 222 -5.71 61.93 0.18
C SER A 222 -4.30 61.36 0.10
#